data_AF-A0A101GP07-F1
#
_entry.id   AF-A0A101GP07-F1
#
_cell.length_a   1.000
_cell.length_b   1.000
_cell.length_c   1.000
_cell.angle_alpha   90.00
_cell.angle_beta   90.00
_cell.angle_gamma   90.00
#
_symmetry.space_group_name_H-M   'P 1'
#
loop_
_entity.id
_entity.type
_entity.pdbx_description
1 polymer ?
#
loop_
_entity_poly.entity_id
_entity_poly.type
_entity_poly.pdbx_seq_one_letter_code
_entity_poly.pdbx_strand_id
1 'polypeptide(L)'
;MTPSPVTRAPRILPAVESGTRESALCTIANVGTALESLREVRKHVRGDHKRRLDDVAVVLRVVALEAQATYAITDDEARAFIRNCRSR
;
A
#
# COMPACT_ATOMS: atom_id res chain seq x y z
N MET A 1 -3.78 -32.97 17.96
CA MET A 1 -3.82 -32.58 16.53
C MET A 1 -3.62 -31.08 16.47
N THR A 2 -2.45 -30.63 16.03
CA THR A 2 -2.15 -29.20 15.79
C THR A 2 -2.82 -28.78 14.48
N PRO A 3 -3.61 -27.69 14.45
CA PRO A 3 -4.21 -27.23 13.20
C PRO A 3 -3.12 -26.71 12.26
N SER A 4 -3.06 -27.29 11.05
CA SER A 4 -2.17 -26.84 9.99
C SER A 4 -2.44 -25.37 9.65
N PRO A 5 -1.40 -24.55 9.42
CA PRO A 5 -1.61 -23.16 9.03
C PRO A 5 -2.33 -23.12 7.68
N VAL A 6 -3.40 -22.33 7.61
CA VAL A 6 -4.13 -22.06 6.37
C VAL A 6 -3.18 -21.29 5.45
N THR A 7 -2.55 -22.00 4.51
CA THR A 7 -1.79 -21.38 3.43
C THR A 7 -2.78 -20.62 2.56
N ARG A 8 -2.90 -19.30 2.78
CA ARG A 8 -3.74 -18.43 1.96
C ARG A 8 -3.25 -18.56 0.52
N ALA A 9 -4.12 -19.02 -0.38
CA ALA A 9 -3.81 -19.15 -1.80
C ALA A 9 -3.18 -17.85 -2.32
N PRO A 10 -2.12 -17.91 -3.14
CA PRO A 10 -1.53 -16.73 -3.73
C PRO A 10 -2.64 -16.01 -4.49
N ARG A 11 -2.98 -14.80 -4.03
CA ARG A 11 -3.86 -13.93 -4.80
C ARG A 11 -3.12 -13.68 -6.10
N ILE A 12 -3.68 -14.15 -7.21
CA ILE A 12 -3.24 -13.76 -8.55
C ILE A 12 -3.55 -12.27 -8.62
N LEU A 13 -2.57 -11.46 -8.21
CA LEU A 13 -2.60 -10.04 -8.46
C LEU A 13 -2.38 -9.89 -9.96
N PRO A 14 -3.17 -9.05 -10.66
CA PRO A 14 -2.93 -8.80 -12.07
C PRO A 14 -1.46 -8.41 -12.23
N ALA A 15 -0.78 -9.03 -13.21
CA ALA A 15 0.58 -8.67 -13.56
C ALA A 15 0.55 -7.26 -14.13
N VAL A 16 0.80 -6.29 -13.26
CA VAL A 16 0.85 -4.88 -13.62
C VAL A 16 2.25 -4.62 -14.14
N GLU A 17 2.38 -4.32 -15.44
CA GLU A 17 3.65 -3.92 -16.03
C GLU A 17 4.18 -2.67 -15.32
N SER A 18 5.34 -2.80 -14.68
CA SER A 18 6.07 -1.68 -14.08
C SER A 18 6.48 -0.71 -15.19
N GLY A 19 6.31 0.59 -14.96
CA GLY A 19 6.64 1.60 -15.98
C GLY A 19 5.41 2.30 -16.57
N THR A 20 4.20 1.88 -16.20
CA THR A 20 2.96 2.46 -16.71
C THR A 20 2.31 3.40 -15.69
N ARG A 21 1.57 4.39 -16.17
CA ARG A 21 0.78 5.29 -15.31
C ARG A 21 -0.27 4.54 -14.49
N GLU A 22 -0.86 3.49 -15.06
CA GLU A 22 -1.81 2.62 -14.34
C GLU A 22 -1.13 1.87 -13.20
N SER A 23 0.09 1.35 -13.43
CA SER A 23 0.88 0.73 -12.37
C SER A 23 1.20 1.68 -11.21
N ALA A 24 1.45 2.94 -11.53
CA ALA A 24 1.70 3.98 -10.55
C ALA A 24 0.44 4.29 -9.72
N LEU A 25 -0.74 4.39 -10.34
CA LEU A 25 -2.01 4.56 -9.62
C LEU A 25 -2.30 3.38 -8.69
N CYS A 26 -2.09 2.14 -9.16
CA CYS A 26 -2.19 0.94 -8.33
C CYS A 26 -1.20 0.95 -7.17
N THR A 27 0.04 1.38 -7.40
CA THR A 27 1.07 1.51 -6.37
C THR A 27 0.65 2.50 -5.29
N ILE A 28 0.19 3.69 -5.68
CA ILE A 28 -0.29 4.73 -4.76
C ILE A 28 -1.48 4.21 -3.93
N ALA A 29 -2.43 3.53 -4.56
CA ALA A 29 -3.58 2.95 -3.86
C ALA A 29 -3.15 1.88 -2.83
N ASN A 30 -2.26 0.96 -3.23
CA ASN A 30 -1.74 -0.08 -2.35
C ASN A 30 -0.96 0.51 -1.17
N VAL A 31 -0.13 1.54 -1.40
CA VAL A 31 0.55 2.28 -0.35
C VAL A 31 -0.45 2.89 0.63
N GLY A 32 -1.53 3.51 0.13
CA GLY A 32 -2.60 4.07 0.97
C GLY A 32 -3.18 3.02 1.92
N THR A 33 -3.56 1.84 1.40
CA THR A 33 -4.08 0.72 2.19
C THR A 33 -3.05 0.16 3.17
N ALA A 34 -1.78 0.07 2.75
CA ALA A 34 -0.70 -0.39 3.62
C ALA A 34 -0.49 0.56 4.80
N LEU A 35 -0.52 1.87 4.56
CA LEU A 35 -0.41 2.89 5.61
C LEU A 35 -1.59 2.86 6.58
N GLU A 36 -2.82 2.65 6.09
CA GLU A 36 -4.00 2.42 6.95
C GLU A 36 -3.79 1.20 7.84
N SER A 37 -3.34 0.07 7.27
CA SER A 37 -3.07 -1.16 8.01
C SER A 37 -1.95 -1.00 9.04
N LEU A 38 -0.85 -0.35 8.66
CA LEU A 38 0.26 -0.06 9.58
C LEU A 38 -0.18 0.84 10.73
N ARG A 39 -1.04 1.82 10.47
CA ARG A 39 -1.59 2.69 11.53
C ARG A 39 -2.38 1.89 12.55
N GLU A 40 -3.15 0.88 12.12
CA GLU A 40 -3.88 -0.01 13.03
C GLU A 40 -2.92 -0.89 13.85
N VAL A 41 -1.93 -1.54 13.21
CA VAL A 41 -0.93 -2.35 13.92
C VAL A 41 -0.14 -1.48 14.92
N ARG A 42 0.21 -0.26 14.53
CA ARG A 42 0.98 0.69 15.35
C ARG A 42 0.33 1.00 16.70
N LYS A 43 -1.01 0.96 16.80
CA LYS A 43 -1.72 1.18 18.08
C LYS A 43 -1.34 0.14 19.13
N HIS A 44 -0.99 -1.07 18.70
CA HIS A 44 -0.79 -2.25 19.54
C HIS A 44 0.68 -2.55 19.85
N VAL A 45 1.64 -1.84 19.23
CA VAL A 45 3.08 -2.04 19.46
C VAL A 45 3.73 -0.87 20.21
N ARG A 46 4.88 -1.13 20.84
CA ARG A 46 5.66 -0.15 21.62
C ARG A 46 7.16 -0.32 21.35
N GLY A 47 7.97 0.62 21.85
CA GLY A 47 9.43 0.59 21.75
C GLY A 47 9.91 0.50 20.29
N ASP A 48 10.94 -0.32 20.07
CA ASP A 48 11.59 -0.45 18.77
C ASP A 48 10.68 -0.91 17.64
N HIS A 49 9.68 -1.76 17.93
CA HIS A 49 8.72 -2.18 16.92
C HIS A 49 7.90 -1.00 16.40
N LYS A 50 7.47 -0.10 17.28
CA LYS A 50 6.74 1.11 16.89
C LYS A 50 7.60 2.01 16.00
N ARG A 51 8.87 2.20 16.36
CA ARG A 51 9.82 2.99 15.58
C ARG A 51 10.04 2.39 14.19
N ARG A 52 10.24 1.07 14.10
CA ARG A 52 10.39 0.37 12.82
C ARG A 52 9.15 0.48 11.93
N LEU A 53 7.94 0.44 12.49
CA LEU A 53 6.72 0.68 11.72
C LEU A 53 6.64 2.12 11.20
N ASP A 54 7.11 3.10 11.98
CA ASP A 54 7.19 4.50 11.56
C ASP A 54 8.21 4.66 10.41
N ASP A 55 9.36 4.00 10.48
CA ASP A 55 10.37 3.99 9.41
C ASP A 55 9.80 3.40 8.11
N VAL A 56 9.07 2.27 8.19
CA VAL A 56 8.41 1.66 7.02
C VAL A 56 7.34 2.59 6.45
N ALA A 57 6.57 3.27 7.30
CA ALA A 57 5.56 4.23 6.83
C ALA A 57 6.19 5.42 6.08
N VAL A 58 7.39 5.86 6.48
CA VAL A 58 8.15 6.88 5.74
C VAL A 58 8.55 6.36 4.36
N VAL A 59 9.14 5.17 4.27
CA VAL A 59 9.55 4.58 2.99
C VAL A 59 8.36 4.43 2.03
N LEU A 60 7.23 3.93 2.52
CA LEU A 60 6.02 3.80 1.70
C LEU A 60 5.51 5.15 1.17
N ARG A 61 5.59 6.22 1.97
CA ARG A 61 5.22 7.57 1.51
C ARG A 61 6.15 8.07 0.41
N VAL A 62 7.46 7.84 0.55
CA VAL A 62 8.44 8.20 -0.49
C VAL A 62 8.09 7.49 -1.80
N VAL A 63 7.81 6.18 -1.76
CA VAL A 63 7.41 5.41 -2.95
C VAL A 63 6.16 6.00 -3.63
N ALA A 64 5.14 6.39 -2.87
CA ALA A 64 3.95 7.02 -3.44
C ALA A 64 4.25 8.39 -4.07
N LEU A 65 5.06 9.22 -3.40
CA LEU A 65 5.45 10.54 -3.92
C LEU A 65 6.31 10.44 -5.18
N GLU A 66 7.24 9.48 -5.23
CA GLU A 66 8.04 9.20 -6.42
C GLU A 66 7.16 8.76 -7.60
N ALA A 67 6.17 7.89 -7.34
CA ALA A 67 5.21 7.49 -8.36
C ALA A 67 4.36 8.69 -8.84
N GLN A 68 3.93 9.56 -7.93
CA GLN A 68 3.20 10.77 -8.30
C GLN A 68 4.03 11.70 -9.18
N ALA A 69 5.28 11.98 -8.77
CA ALA A 69 6.18 12.85 -9.51
C ALA A 69 6.56 12.28 -10.89
N THR A 70 6.87 10.98 -10.95
CA THR A 70 7.31 10.31 -12.19
C THR A 70 6.23 10.31 -13.27
N TYR A 71 4.96 10.15 -12.88
CA TYR A 71 3.84 10.03 -13.81
C TYR A 71 2.91 11.24 -13.83
N ALA A 72 3.32 12.35 -13.23
CA ALA A 72 2.52 13.57 -13.07
C ALA A 72 1.09 13.27 -12.56
N ILE A 73 0.98 12.41 -11.55
CA ILE A 73 -0.29 12.05 -10.92
C ILE A 73 -0.56 13.02 -9.76
N THR A 74 -1.68 13.73 -9.85
CA THR A 74 -2.12 14.65 -8.81
C THR A 74 -2.77 13.91 -7.62
N ASP A 75 -2.86 14.60 -6.49
CA ASP A 75 -3.57 14.07 -5.31
C ASP A 75 -5.04 13.75 -5.60
N ASP A 76 -5.72 14.59 -6.39
CA ASP A 76 -7.13 14.39 -6.71
C ASP A 76 -7.35 13.17 -7.60
N GLU A 77 -6.46 12.93 -8.56
CA GLU A 77 -6.47 11.73 -9.39
C GLU A 77 -6.23 10.47 -8.57
N ALA A 78 -5.23 10.49 -7.69
CA ALA A 78 -4.96 9.38 -6.79
C ALA A 78 -6.17 9.07 -5.88
N ARG A 79 -6.79 10.12 -5.30
CA ARG A 79 -8.01 9.97 -4.47
C ARG A 79 -9.19 9.44 -5.27
N ALA A 80 -9.39 9.94 -6.49
CA ALA A 80 -10.47 9.49 -7.37
C ALA A 80 -10.32 8.02 -7.73
N PHE A 81 -9.10 7.59 -8.07
CA PHE A 81 -8.78 6.19 -8.35
C PHE A 81 -9.06 5.29 -7.14
N ILE A 82 -8.55 5.66 -5.95
CA ILE A 82 -8.78 4.91 -4.71
C ILE A 82 -10.28 4.77 -4.41
N ARG A 83 -11.08 5.83 -4.60
CA ARG A 83 -12.55 5.76 -4.43
C ARG A 83 -13.18 4.78 -5.42
N ASN A 84 -12.77 4.80 -6.68
CA ASN A 84 -13.28 3.87 -7.71
C ASN A 84 -12.97 2.41 -7.34
N CYS A 85 -11.74 2.12 -6.94
CA CYS A 85 -11.33 0.78 -6.49
C CYS A 85 -12.15 0.26 -5.29
N ARG A 86 -12.59 1.15 -4.40
CA ARG A 86 -13.43 0.80 -3.22
C ARG A 86 -14.92 0.63 -3.55
N SER A 87 -15.37 1.15 -4.70
CA SER A 87 -16.77 1.08 -5.14
C SER A 87 -17.11 -0.16 -5.97
N ARG A 88 -16.09 -0.94 -6.36
CA ARG A 88 -16.21 -2.22 -7.06
C ARG A 88 -16.08 -3.37 -6.07
#